data_AF-A0A949A377-F1
#
_entry.id   AF-A0A949A377-F1
#
_cell.length_a   1.000
_cell.length_b   1.000
_cell.length_c   1.000
_cell.angle_alpha   90.00
_cell.angle_beta   90.00
_cell.angle_gamma   90.00
#
_symmetry.space_group_name_H-M   'P 1'
#
loop_
_entity.id
_entity.type
_entity.pdbx_description
1 polymer ?
#
loop_
_entity_poly.entity_id
_entity_poly.type
_entity_poly.pdbx_seq_one_letter_code
_entity_poly.pdbx_strand_id
1 'polypeptide(L)'
;MLSSDPKHIEQQYEHLASAQKQIDQNMKTLQDRILSEEGKRQIAVIEQAAGSYREQEEEYLGLVKSEKRDQALQLLMGKLSKAQDHYMDSIESFVRLQTDRYMRPANKRTT
;
A
#
# COMPACT_ATOMS: atom_id res chain seq x y z
N MET A 1 8.79 6.19 -17.08
CA MET A 1 8.45 5.85 -18.47
C MET A 1 8.65 4.35 -18.63
N LEU A 2 7.72 3.62 -19.24
CA LEU A 2 7.89 2.18 -19.52
C LEU A 2 9.14 1.98 -20.38
N SER A 3 10.25 1.61 -19.76
CA SER A 3 11.50 1.30 -20.48
C SER A 3 11.32 -0.01 -21.23
N SER A 4 11.86 -0.08 -22.44
CA SER A 4 11.93 -1.32 -23.22
C SER A 4 13.27 -2.05 -23.04
N ASP A 5 14.18 -1.52 -22.21
CA ASP A 5 15.44 -2.16 -21.87
C ASP A 5 15.19 -3.31 -20.87
N PRO A 6 15.48 -4.58 -21.23
CA PRO A 6 15.29 -5.73 -20.35
C PRO A 6 16.03 -5.61 -19.02
N LYS A 7 17.25 -5.03 -19.01
CA LYS A 7 18.03 -4.87 -17.77
C LYS A 7 17.37 -3.86 -16.84
N HIS A 8 16.85 -2.78 -17.39
CA HIS A 8 16.13 -1.78 -16.61
C HIS A 8 14.84 -2.36 -16.03
N ILE A 9 14.11 -3.15 -16.80
CA ILE A 9 12.91 -3.85 -16.36
C ILE A 9 13.22 -4.80 -15.19
N GLU A 10 14.28 -5.61 -15.30
CA GLU A 10 14.73 -6.53 -14.24
C GLU A 10 15.08 -5.79 -12.95
N GLN A 11 15.81 -4.67 -13.05
CA GLN A 11 16.11 -3.81 -11.89
C GLN A 11 14.85 -3.25 -11.22
N GLN A 12 13.82 -2.89 -11.99
CA GLN A 12 12.56 -2.43 -11.41
C GLN A 12 11.85 -3.56 -10.64
N TYR A 13 11.92 -4.79 -11.13
CA TYR A 13 11.38 -5.96 -10.42
C TYR A 13 12.10 -6.22 -9.10
N GLU A 14 13.43 -6.18 -9.09
CA GLU A 14 14.22 -6.34 -7.87
C GLU A 14 13.91 -5.24 -6.85
N HIS A 15 13.82 -3.99 -7.32
CA HIS A 15 13.44 -2.86 -6.48
C HIS A 15 12.06 -3.05 -5.87
N LEU A 16 11.08 -3.52 -6.66
CA LEU A 16 9.73 -3.78 -6.19
C LEU A 16 9.70 -4.87 -5.12
N ALA A 17 10.39 -5.99 -5.33
CA ALA A 17 10.48 -7.07 -4.35
C ALA A 17 11.12 -6.60 -3.03
N SER A 18 12.16 -5.76 -3.12
CA SER A 18 12.80 -5.16 -1.95
C SER A 18 11.84 -4.22 -1.19
N ALA A 19 11.13 -3.36 -1.92
CA ALA A 19 10.15 -2.46 -1.34
C ALA A 19 9.00 -3.22 -0.66
N GLN A 20 8.51 -4.30 -1.28
CA GLN A 20 7.46 -5.15 -0.70
C GLN A 20 7.91 -5.76 0.64
N LYS A 21 9.13 -6.30 0.70
CA LYS A 21 9.69 -6.82 1.95
C LYS A 21 9.78 -5.75 3.04
N GLN A 22 10.17 -4.53 2.68
CA GLN A 22 10.24 -3.42 3.63
C GLN A 22 8.84 -3.00 4.13
N ILE A 23 7.85 -2.97 3.24
CA ILE A 23 6.45 -2.69 3.59
C ILE A 23 5.93 -3.74 4.57
N ASP A 24 6.16 -5.03 4.32
CA ASP A 24 5.71 -6.10 5.20
C ASP A 24 6.35 -6.00 6.60
N GLN A 25 7.64 -5.65 6.68
CA GLN A 25 8.34 -5.42 7.95
C GLN A 25 7.78 -4.20 8.71
N ASN A 26 7.49 -3.12 8.01
CA ASN A 26 6.91 -1.91 8.60
C ASN A 26 5.48 -2.16 9.10
N MET A 27 4.67 -2.89 8.34
CA MET A 27 3.30 -3.25 8.72
C MET A 27 3.28 -4.16 9.95
N LYS A 28 4.17 -5.16 10.00
CA LYS A 28 4.33 -5.98 11.21
C LYS A 28 4.71 -5.15 12.42
N THR A 29 5.67 -4.24 12.26
CA THR A 29 6.08 -3.33 13.34
C THR A 29 4.91 -2.45 13.80
N LEU A 30 4.07 -1.99 12.88
CA LEU A 30 2.88 -1.19 13.19
C LEU A 30 1.85 -2.03 13.97
N GLN A 31 1.58 -3.26 13.56
CA GLN A 31 0.71 -4.19 14.30
C GLN A 31 1.20 -4.43 15.73
N ASP A 32 2.49 -4.67 15.91
CA ASP A 32 3.08 -4.93 17.22
C ASP A 32 2.98 -3.72 18.17
N ARG A 33 2.95 -2.50 17.61
CA ARG A 33 2.94 -1.24 18.39
C ARG A 33 1.53 -0.69 18.64
N ILE A 34 0.53 -1.10 17.87
CA ILE A 34 -0.84 -0.60 18.06
C ILE A 34 -1.59 -1.45 19.08
N LEU A 35 -1.88 -0.82 20.22
CA LEU A 35 -2.55 -1.49 21.33
C LEU A 35 -4.07 -1.32 21.30
N SER A 36 -4.59 -0.24 20.70
CA SER A 36 -6.02 0.04 20.69
C SER A 36 -6.76 -0.78 19.63
N GLU A 37 -7.92 -1.32 19.98
CA GLU A 37 -8.77 -2.11 19.07
C GLU A 37 -9.13 -1.36 17.78
N GLU A 38 -9.44 -0.07 17.87
CA GLU A 38 -9.71 0.74 16.67
C GLU A 38 -8.49 0.86 15.75
N GLY A 39 -7.30 1.03 16.32
CA GLY A 39 -6.07 1.07 15.53
C GLY A 39 -5.79 -0.28 14.84
N LYS A 40 -6.04 -1.40 15.52
CA LYS A 40 -5.87 -2.75 14.93
C LYS A 40 -6.83 -2.96 13.75
N ARG A 41 -8.09 -2.48 13.87
CA ARG A 41 -9.06 -2.52 12.77
C ARG A 41 -8.58 -1.70 11.57
N GLN A 42 -8.08 -0.49 11.79
CA GLN A 42 -7.55 0.34 10.69
C GLN A 42 -6.32 -0.30 10.02
N ILE A 43 -5.41 -0.93 10.79
CA ILE A 43 -4.30 -1.69 10.20
C ILE A 43 -4.83 -2.82 9.31
N ALA A 44 -5.82 -3.60 9.77
CA ALA A 44 -6.38 -4.67 8.95
C ALA A 44 -6.98 -4.16 7.62
N VAL A 45 -7.59 -2.96 7.64
CA VAL A 45 -8.08 -2.29 6.42
C VAL A 45 -6.92 -1.92 5.49
N ILE A 46 -5.82 -1.38 6.03
CA ILE A 46 -4.61 -1.07 5.26
C ILE A 46 -4.04 -2.35 4.63
N GLU A 47 -3.94 -3.44 5.38
CA GLU A 47 -3.42 -4.72 4.88
C GLU A 47 -4.28 -5.28 3.74
N GLN A 48 -5.61 -5.22 3.90
CA GLN A 48 -6.53 -5.65 2.86
C GLN A 48 -6.38 -4.80 1.58
N ALA A 49 -6.27 -3.47 1.74
CA ALA A 49 -6.09 -2.56 0.61
C ALA A 49 -4.73 -2.77 -0.08
N ALA A 50 -3.66 -2.96 0.69
CA ALA A 50 -2.32 -3.28 0.20
C ALA A 50 -2.30 -4.61 -0.57
N GLY A 51 -2.98 -5.64 -0.06
CA GLY A 51 -3.14 -6.93 -0.72
C GLY A 51 -3.84 -6.79 -2.07
N SER A 52 -4.96 -6.04 -2.12
CA SER A 52 -5.67 -5.78 -3.37
C SER A 52 -4.81 -5.02 -4.39
N TYR A 53 -4.07 -4.00 -3.95
CA TYR A 53 -3.12 -3.29 -4.82
C TYR A 53 -2.04 -4.23 -5.37
N ARG A 54 -1.47 -5.09 -4.51
CA ARG A 54 -0.44 -6.07 -4.89
C ARG A 54 -0.94 -7.06 -5.94
N GLU A 55 -2.15 -7.58 -5.78
CA GLU A 55 -2.76 -8.48 -6.77
C GLU A 55 -2.86 -7.81 -8.16
N GLN A 56 -3.27 -6.53 -8.21
CA GLN A 56 -3.35 -5.79 -9.48
C GLN A 56 -1.95 -5.47 -10.05
N GLU A 57 -0.98 -5.19 -9.20
CA GLU A 57 0.42 -4.96 -9.59
C GLU A 57 1.04 -6.23 -10.20
N GLU A 58 0.83 -7.40 -9.59
CA GLU A 58 1.27 -8.70 -10.12
C GLU A 58 0.63 -9.00 -11.48
N GLU A 59 -0.67 -8.76 -11.64
CA GLU A 59 -1.36 -8.93 -12.92
C GLU A 59 -0.78 -7.99 -13.99
N TYR A 60 -0.56 -6.71 -13.64
CA TYR A 60 0.03 -5.72 -14.55
C TYR A 60 1.41 -6.15 -15.02
N LEU A 61 2.27 -6.58 -14.11
CA LEU A 61 3.61 -7.04 -14.43
C LEU A 61 3.59 -8.31 -15.30
N GLY A 62 2.65 -9.23 -15.04
CA GLY A 62 2.40 -10.39 -15.89
C GLY A 62 2.03 -10.01 -17.33
N LEU A 63 1.18 -8.99 -17.49
CA LEU A 63 0.80 -8.46 -18.80
C LEU A 63 1.97 -7.78 -19.52
N VAL A 64 2.80 -7.02 -18.79
CA VAL A 64 4.03 -6.40 -19.33
C VAL A 64 5.01 -7.47 -19.81
N LYS A 65 5.25 -8.50 -19.00
CA LYS A 65 6.14 -9.62 -19.33
C LYS A 65 5.66 -10.43 -20.53
N SER A 66 4.33 -10.51 -20.72
CA SER A 66 3.70 -11.20 -21.86
C SER A 66 3.53 -10.30 -23.09
N GLU A 67 4.14 -9.11 -23.10
CA GLU A 67 4.07 -8.11 -24.18
C GLU A 67 2.62 -7.65 -24.51
N LYS A 68 1.67 -7.84 -23.60
CA LYS A 68 0.25 -7.49 -23.78
C LYS A 68 -0.01 -6.03 -23.39
N ARG A 69 0.62 -5.11 -24.13
CA ARG A 69 0.68 -3.68 -23.81
C ARG A 69 -0.70 -3.02 -23.60
N ASP A 70 -1.66 -3.28 -24.48
CA ASP A 70 -2.98 -2.63 -24.40
C ASP A 70 -3.76 -3.07 -23.16
N GLN A 71 -3.67 -4.35 -22.79
CA GLN A 71 -4.28 -4.89 -21.58
C GLN A 71 -3.58 -4.33 -20.33
N ALA A 72 -2.25 -4.23 -20.35
CA ALA A 72 -1.49 -3.62 -19.26
C ALA A 72 -1.90 -2.16 -19.04
N LEU A 73 -2.09 -1.38 -20.12
CA LEU A 73 -2.55 0.01 -20.05
C LEU A 73 -3.98 0.11 -19.51
N GLN A 74 -4.90 -0.75 -19.96
CA GLN A 74 -6.27 -0.79 -19.43
C GLN A 74 -6.30 -1.11 -17.94
N LEU A 75 -5.46 -2.04 -17.48
CA LEU A 75 -5.36 -2.38 -16.07
C LEU A 75 -4.79 -1.22 -15.26
N LEU A 76 -3.70 -0.61 -15.74
CA LEU A 76 -3.02 0.53 -15.12
C LEU A 76 -3.98 1.70 -14.90
N MET A 77 -4.67 2.12 -15.97
CA MET A 77 -5.61 3.25 -15.93
C MET A 77 -6.95 2.91 -15.26
N GLY A 78 -7.18 1.63 -14.96
CA GLY A 78 -8.44 1.12 -14.45
C GLY A 78 -8.30 0.61 -13.02
N LYS A 79 -8.24 -0.72 -12.88
CA LYS A 79 -8.29 -1.39 -11.57
C LYS A 79 -7.08 -1.07 -10.72
N LEU A 80 -5.89 -1.03 -11.31
CA LEU A 80 -4.65 -0.78 -10.56
C LEU A 80 -4.65 0.62 -9.93
N SER A 81 -4.99 1.66 -10.71
CA SER A 81 -5.13 3.03 -10.18
C SER A 81 -6.13 3.09 -9.03
N LYS A 82 -7.31 2.46 -9.17
CA LYS A 82 -8.33 2.45 -8.11
C LYS A 82 -7.88 1.72 -6.84
N ALA A 83 -7.17 0.59 -7.00
CA ALA A 83 -6.63 -0.16 -5.87
C ALA A 83 -5.54 0.65 -5.15
N GLN A 84 -4.72 1.40 -5.92
CA GLN A 84 -3.74 2.31 -5.37
C GLN A 84 -4.39 3.45 -4.58
N ASP A 85 -5.42 4.10 -5.15
CA ASP A 85 -6.16 5.17 -4.46
C ASP A 85 -6.74 4.67 -3.14
N HIS A 86 -7.43 3.51 -3.16
CA HIS A 86 -7.99 2.92 -1.95
C HIS A 86 -6.93 2.58 -0.89
N TYR A 87 -5.76 2.09 -1.31
CA TYR A 87 -4.64 1.85 -0.40
C TYR A 87 -4.13 3.15 0.22
N MET A 88 -3.93 4.20 -0.58
CA MET A 88 -3.47 5.50 -0.08
C MET A 88 -4.50 6.16 0.85
N ASP A 89 -5.79 6.09 0.52
CA ASP A 89 -6.88 6.59 1.38
C ASP A 89 -6.90 5.88 2.74
N SER A 90 -6.66 4.56 2.76
CA SER A 90 -6.60 3.79 4.01
C SER A 90 -5.44 4.25 4.91
N ILE A 91 -4.29 4.58 4.32
CA ILE A 91 -3.13 5.12 5.04
C ILE A 91 -3.44 6.53 5.55
N GLU A 92 -4.05 7.40 4.73
CA GLU A 92 -4.39 8.76 5.15
C GLU A 92 -5.39 8.75 6.32
N SER A 93 -6.42 7.92 6.23
CA SER A 93 -7.41 7.72 7.30
C SER A 93 -6.73 7.31 8.62
N PHE A 94 -5.80 6.36 8.54
CA PHE A 94 -5.05 5.92 9.70
C PHE A 94 -4.15 7.02 10.29
N VAL A 95 -3.41 7.75 9.43
CA VAL A 95 -2.58 8.88 9.86
C VAL A 95 -3.43 9.97 10.53
N ARG A 96 -4.62 10.26 9.99
CA ARG A 96 -5.56 11.22 10.58
C ARG A 96 -6.02 10.76 11.97
N LEU A 97 -6.42 9.49 12.11
CA LEU A 97 -6.80 8.92 13.40
C LEU A 97 -5.69 9.05 14.45
N GLN A 98 -4.44 8.77 14.06
CA GLN A 98 -3.30 8.93 14.97
C GLN A 98 -3.08 10.40 15.31
N THR A 99 -3.06 11.29 14.31
CA THR A 99 -2.83 12.73 14.51
C THR A 99 -3.89 13.35 15.43
N ASP A 100 -5.17 13.04 15.23
CA ASP A 100 -6.27 13.53 16.06
C ASP A 100 -6.14 13.06 17.52
N ARG A 101 -5.59 11.86 17.75
CA ARG A 101 -5.29 11.38 19.11
C ARG A 101 -4.12 12.11 19.74
N TYR A 102 -3.08 12.45 18.98
CA TYR A 102 -1.92 13.19 19.47
C TYR A 102 -2.19 14.69 19.67
N MET A 103 -3.10 15.28 18.88
CA MET A 103 -3.45 16.71 18.96
C MET A 103 -4.60 17.01 19.94
N ARG A 104 -5.28 15.99 20.49
CA ARG A 104 -6.17 16.22 21.63
C ARG A 104 -5.33 16.60 22.86
N PRO A 105 -5.53 17.79 23.47
CA PRO A 105 -4.91 18.05 24.76
C PRO A 105 -5.36 16.96 25.73
N ALA A 106 -4.43 16.46 26.54
CA ALA A 106 -4.72 15.58 27.67
C ALA A 106 -5.65 16.34 28.63
N ASN A 107 -6.95 16.36 28.35
CA ASN A 107 -7.90 17.12 29.12
C ASN A 107 -8.11 16.36 30.43
N LYS A 108 -7.36 16.82 31.44
CA LYS A 108 -7.64 16.79 32.86
C LYS A 108 -8.20 15.46 33.38
N ARG A 109 -7.33 14.67 34.00
CA ARG A 109 -7.72 13.85 35.15
C ARG A 109 -8.20 14.80 36.24
N THR A 110 -9.44 15.26 36.15
CA THR A 110 -10.15 15.91 37.24
C THR A 110 -10.77 14.84 38.12
N THR A 111 -10.44 14.97 39.41
CA THR A 111 -10.93 14.27 40.61
C THR A 111 -10.58 12.80 40.76
#